data_AF-A0A1H8J6M9-F1
#
_entry.id   AF-A0A1H8J6M9-F1
#
_cell.length_a   1.000
_cell.length_b   1.000
_cell.length_c   1.000
_cell.angle_alpha   90.00
_cell.angle_beta   90.00
_cell.angle_gamma   90.00
#
_symmetry.space_group_name_H-M   'P 1'
#
loop_
_entity.id
_entity.type
_entity.pdbx_description
1 polymer ?
#
loop_
_entity_poly.entity_id
_entity_poly.type
_entity_poly.pdbx_seq_one_letter_code
_entity_poly.pdbx_strand_id
1 'polypeptide(L)'
;MTEPVSSQNSSSSPSALLAGFSQSTRILKLTTPLGADVLLAECVRGEEGIATGFSFKIAALSTDAAISLKSLIGQPVLLELMTAASRD
;
A
#
# COMPACT_ATOMS: atom_id res chain seq x y z
N MET A 1 -46.30 -23.10 15.42
CA MET A 1 -44.89 -23.21 15.85
C MET A 1 -44.05 -22.62 14.72
N THR A 2 -43.84 -21.31 14.75
CA THR A 2 -43.16 -20.52 13.71
C THR A 2 -41.83 -20.04 14.26
N GLU A 3 -40.71 -20.49 13.70
CA GLU A 3 -39.39 -20.01 14.07
C GLU A 3 -39.07 -18.72 13.29
N PRO A 4 -38.54 -17.66 13.95
CA PRO A 4 -38.15 -16.43 13.26
C PRO A 4 -36.81 -16.63 12.55
N VAL A 5 -36.79 -16.43 11.22
CA VAL A 5 -35.55 -16.32 10.44
C VAL A 5 -34.83 -15.02 10.79
N SER A 6 -33.76 -15.14 11.58
CA SER A 6 -32.87 -14.01 11.86
C SER A 6 -32.03 -13.70 10.62
N SER A 7 -32.43 -12.69 9.87
CA SER A 7 -31.63 -12.12 8.77
C SER A 7 -30.50 -11.27 9.36
N GLN A 8 -29.31 -11.85 9.50
CA GLN A 8 -28.10 -11.08 9.79
C GLN A 8 -27.65 -10.36 8.51
N ASN A 9 -28.09 -9.12 8.33
CA ASN A 9 -27.57 -8.25 7.28
C ASN A 9 -26.19 -7.75 7.71
N SER A 10 -25.13 -8.30 7.10
CA SER A 10 -23.73 -7.93 7.39
C SER A 10 -23.45 -6.53 6.82
N SER A 11 -23.86 -5.48 7.54
CA SER A 11 -23.47 -4.11 7.19
C SER A 11 -21.99 -3.92 7.51
N SER A 12 -21.12 -4.22 6.54
CA SER A 12 -19.69 -3.92 6.65
C SER A 12 -19.51 -2.41 6.70
N SER A 13 -19.02 -1.93 7.85
CA SER A 13 -18.70 -0.52 8.04
C SER A 13 -17.46 -0.16 7.20
N PRO A 14 -17.41 1.03 6.59
CA PRO A 14 -16.27 1.44 5.74
C PRO A 14 -14.93 1.40 6.49
N SER A 15 -14.94 1.63 7.81
CA SER A 15 -13.74 1.50 8.65
C SER A 15 -13.20 0.06 8.71
N ALA A 16 -14.07 -0.96 8.65
CA ALA A 16 -13.65 -2.36 8.62
C ALA A 16 -13.00 -2.73 7.28
N LEU A 17 -13.41 -2.09 6.17
CA LEU A 17 -12.74 -2.26 4.87
C LEU A 17 -11.35 -1.62 4.86
N LEU A 18 -11.19 -0.47 5.50
CA LEU A 18 -9.90 0.24 5.58
C LEU A 18 -8.93 -0.36 6.62
N ALA A 19 -9.40 -1.18 7.57
CA ALA A 19 -8.55 -1.82 8.57
C ALA A 19 -7.44 -2.70 7.95
N GLY A 20 -7.63 -3.17 6.71
CA GLY A 20 -6.61 -3.90 5.94
C GLY A 20 -5.64 -3.01 5.16
N PHE A 21 -5.78 -1.68 5.20
CA PHE A 21 -4.93 -0.74 4.47
C PHE A 21 -3.62 -0.50 5.23
N SER A 22 -2.72 -1.49 5.21
CA SER A 22 -1.38 -1.42 5.79
C SER A 22 -0.37 -2.16 4.91
N GLN A 23 0.91 -1.83 5.08
CA GLN A 23 2.05 -2.49 4.44
C GLN A 23 2.49 -3.79 5.11
N SER A 24 1.97 -4.12 6.30
CA SER A 24 2.37 -5.28 7.11
C SER A 24 2.34 -6.63 6.37
N THR A 25 1.37 -6.84 5.48
CA THR A 25 1.18 -8.09 4.72
C THR A 25 1.55 -7.97 3.24
N ARG A 26 2.10 -6.83 2.81
CA ARG A 26 2.45 -6.56 1.40
C ARG A 26 3.79 -7.21 1.01
N ILE A 27 3.86 -7.64 -0.26
CA ILE A 27 5.13 -8.04 -0.89
C ILE A 27 5.97 -6.82 -1.26
N LEU A 28 5.34 -5.72 -1.69
CA LEU A 28 6.01 -4.45 -1.94
C LEU A 28 5.81 -3.51 -0.75
N LYS A 29 6.89 -3.19 -0.03
CA LYS A 29 6.87 -2.18 1.04
C LYS A 29 7.50 -0.89 0.54
N LEU A 30 6.77 0.21 0.70
CA LEU A 30 7.15 1.54 0.23
C LEU A 30 7.32 2.48 1.42
N THR A 31 8.55 2.87 1.70
CA THR A 31 8.85 3.89 2.71
C THR A 31 8.99 5.25 2.04
N THR A 32 8.23 6.24 2.52
CA THR A 32 8.26 7.61 2.04
C THR A 32 8.37 8.61 3.20
N PRO A 33 8.78 9.86 2.95
CA PRO A 33 8.80 10.90 3.97
C PRO A 33 7.43 11.24 4.56
N LEU A 34 6.33 10.83 3.93
CA LEU A 34 4.97 11.04 4.44
C LEU A 34 4.65 10.19 5.67
N GLY A 35 5.46 9.17 5.96
CA GLY A 35 5.24 8.24 7.06
C GLY A 35 4.78 6.86 6.59
N ALA A 36 4.65 5.95 7.55
CA ALA A 36 4.19 4.59 7.32
C ALA A 36 2.71 4.55 6.93
N ASP A 37 2.34 3.59 6.08
CA ASP A 37 0.95 3.30 5.68
C ASP A 37 0.17 4.46 5.02
N VAL A 38 0.82 5.59 4.69
CA VAL A 38 0.19 6.70 3.94
C VAL A 38 0.09 6.40 2.45
N LEU A 39 1.17 5.86 1.88
CA LEU A 39 1.24 5.40 0.50
C LEU A 39 1.59 3.92 0.48
N LEU A 40 0.75 3.11 -0.13
CA LEU A 40 0.97 1.67 -0.26
C LEU A 40 1.24 1.33 -1.72
N ALA A 41 2.39 0.73 -2.01
CA ALA A 41 2.72 0.30 -3.36
C ALA A 41 1.73 -0.78 -3.87
N GLU A 42 1.28 -0.60 -5.10
CA GLU A 42 0.46 -1.56 -5.85
C GLU A 42 1.28 -2.25 -6.94
N CYS A 43 2.09 -1.48 -7.67
CA CYS A 43 2.86 -1.98 -8.82
C CYS A 43 4.18 -1.22 -8.97
N VAL A 44 5.23 -1.90 -9.41
CA VAL A 44 6.51 -1.29 -9.80
C VAL A 44 6.91 -1.67 -11.23
N ARG A 45 7.10 -0.63 -12.05
CA ARG A 45 7.73 -0.54 -13.38
C ARG A 45 9.23 -0.22 -13.31
N GLY A 46 10.17 -1.14 -13.47
CA GLY A 46 11.62 -0.83 -13.38
C GLY A 46 12.39 -1.06 -14.68
N GLU A 47 13.26 -0.12 -15.03
CA GLU A 47 14.27 -0.27 -16.09
C GLU A 47 15.66 0.09 -15.52
N GLU A 48 16.65 -0.76 -15.75
CA GLU A 48 18.03 -0.57 -15.32
C GLU A 48 18.99 -1.17 -16.36
N GLY A 49 20.17 -0.57 -16.49
CA GLY A 49 21.23 -1.08 -17.36
C GLY A 49 22.63 -0.67 -16.89
N ILE A 50 23.63 -1.41 -17.34
CA ILE A 50 25.03 -1.17 -16.99
C ILE A 50 25.46 0.18 -17.56
N ALA A 51 25.96 1.06 -16.68
CA ALA A 51 26.40 2.42 -17.03
C ALA A 51 25.32 3.35 -17.63
N THR A 52 24.04 2.97 -17.59
CA THR A 52 22.92 3.79 -18.07
C THR A 52 22.04 4.35 -16.94
N GLY A 53 22.24 3.87 -15.71
CA GLY A 53 21.41 4.22 -14.56
C GLY A 53 20.13 3.38 -14.48
N PHE A 54 19.20 3.83 -13.64
CA PHE A 54 17.92 3.15 -13.38
C PHE A 54 16.75 4.15 -13.31
N SER A 55 15.54 3.64 -13.58
CA SER A 55 14.29 4.38 -13.43
C SER A 55 13.18 3.45 -12.96
N PHE A 56 12.54 3.79 -11.84
CA PHE A 56 11.41 3.04 -11.30
C PHE A 56 10.15 3.90 -11.26
N LYS A 57 9.06 3.38 -11.82
CA LYS A 57 7.71 3.94 -11.78
C LYS A 57 6.87 3.12 -10.81
N ILE A 58 6.44 3.73 -9.72
CA ILE A 58 5.68 3.05 -8.67
C ILE A 58 4.25 3.60 -8.65
N ALA A 59 3.27 2.74 -8.85
CA ALA A 59 1.87 3.07 -8.56
C ALA A 59 1.63 2.83 -7.06
N ALA A 60 1.12 3.85 -6.36
CA ALA A 60 0.82 3.78 -4.94
C ALA A 60 -0.61 4.25 -4.68
N LEU A 61 -1.27 3.61 -3.72
CA LEU A 61 -2.61 3.91 -3.28
C LEU A 61 -2.57 4.67 -1.95
N SER A 62 -3.56 5.52 -1.72
CA SER A 62 -3.85 6.11 -0.41
C SER A 62 -5.35 6.18 -0.17
N THR A 63 -5.73 6.18 1.09
CA THR A 63 -7.08 6.51 1.56
C THR A 63 -7.25 8.01 1.80
N ASP A 64 -6.15 8.77 1.86
CA ASP A 64 -6.17 10.23 1.99
C ASP A 64 -6.07 10.90 0.61
N ALA A 65 -7.11 11.63 0.24
CA ALA A 65 -7.17 12.39 -1.01
C ALA A 65 -6.46 13.76 -0.93
N ALA A 66 -6.08 14.21 0.27
CA ALA A 66 -5.49 15.54 0.51
C ALA A 66 -3.96 15.52 0.61
N ILE A 67 -3.31 14.44 0.19
CA ILE A 67 -1.84 14.30 0.26
C ILE A 67 -1.16 15.41 -0.56
N SER A 68 -0.32 16.20 0.11
CA SER A 68 0.50 17.20 -0.54
C SER A 68 1.68 16.55 -1.28
N LEU A 69 1.51 16.23 -2.56
CA LEU A 69 2.54 15.57 -3.39
C LEU A 69 3.87 16.34 -3.49
N LYS A 70 3.88 17.66 -3.23
CA LYS A 70 5.09 18.47 -3.26
C LYS A 70 6.14 18.00 -2.25
N SER A 71 5.73 17.40 -1.13
CA SER A 71 6.66 16.86 -0.13
C SER A 71 7.39 15.60 -0.58
N LEU A 72 7.02 14.99 -1.71
CA LEU A 72 7.70 13.81 -2.27
C LEU A 72 8.75 14.17 -3.33
N ILE A 73 8.67 15.37 -3.92
CA ILE A 73 9.56 15.77 -5.01
C ILE A 73 10.99 15.93 -4.49
N GLY A 74 11.92 15.23 -5.14
CA GLY A 74 13.34 15.24 -4.78
C GLY A 74 13.66 14.57 -3.44
N GLN A 75 12.67 13.94 -2.80
CA GLN A 75 12.89 13.19 -1.57
C GLN A 75 13.24 11.74 -1.88
N PRO A 76 14.16 11.13 -1.11
CA PRO A 76 14.45 9.71 -1.24
C PRO A 76 13.22 8.89 -0.79
N VAL A 77 13.00 7.78 -1.49
CA VAL A 77 12.01 6.76 -1.13
C VAL A 77 12.68 5.40 -1.21
N LEU A 78 12.21 4.45 -0.40
CA LEU A 78 12.69 3.07 -0.41
C LEU A 78 11.54 2.16 -0.83
N LEU A 79 11.78 1.34 -1.84
CA LEU A 79 10.90 0.24 -2.21
C LEU A 79 11.61 -1.08 -1.91
N GLU A 80 10.97 -1.91 -1.10
CA GLU A 80 11.47 -3.23 -0.73
C GLU A 80 10.56 -4.30 -1.34
N LEU A 81 11.19 -5.27 -2.04
CA LEU A 81 10.53 -6.48 -2.49
C LEU A 81 10.75 -7.59 -1.46
N MET A 82 9.72 -7.88 -0.68
CA MET A 82 9.75 -8.95 0.31
C MET A 82 9.89 -10.30 -0.39
N THR A 83 10.89 -11.08 0.02
CA THR A 83 11.10 -12.46 -0.41
C THR A 83 10.84 -13.41 0.75
N ALA A 84 10.86 -14.72 0.49
CA ALA A 84 10.68 -15.73 1.54
C ALA A 84 11.73 -15.58 2.67
N ALA A 85 12.96 -15.18 2.34
CA ALA A 85 14.04 -14.98 3.30
C ALA A 85 13.90 -13.69 4.14
N SER A 86 12.99 -12.79 3.76
CA SER A 86 12.80 -11.49 4.43
C SER A 86 11.77 -11.54 5.57
N ARG A 87 11.22 -12.72 5.89
CA ARG A 87 10.10 -12.90 6.83
C ARG A 87 10.48 -13.69 8.10
N ASP A 88 11.78 -13.90 8.32
CA ASP A 88 12.34 -14.54 9.53
C ASP A 88 12.62 -13.49 10.62
#